data_AF-A0A3D4HX81-F1
#
_entry.id   AF-A0A3D4HX81-F1
#
_cell.length_a   1.000
_cell.length_b   1.000
_cell.length_c   1.000
_cell.angle_alpha   90.00
_cell.angle_beta   90.00
_cell.angle_gamma   90.00
#
_symmetry.space_group_name_H-M   'P 1'
#
loop_
_entity.id
_entity.type
_entity.pdbx_description
1 polymer ?
#
loop_
_entity_poly.entity_id
_entity_poly.type
_entity_poly.pdbx_seq_one_letter_code
_entity_poly.pdbx_strand_id
1 'polypeptide(L)'
;MFDKLKKTLLESGYQVILTDNVARGRGRARGVKGYIVPDDLRIYINKSIGVNDRVETLIHELLHEVYPTWGEQRINRSAKRTFKDLTVSQLGFLQFFIMAPIEIKRMLKANHLSPAC
;
A
#
# COMPACT_ATOMS: atom_id res chain seq x y z
N MET A 1 -2.46 0.40 15.86
CA MET A 1 -2.56 -0.37 14.60
C MET A 1 -1.40 -0.05 13.68
N PHE A 2 -1.18 1.23 13.36
CA PHE A 2 -0.08 1.67 12.51
C PHE A 2 1.29 1.12 12.91
N ASP A 3 1.66 1.10 14.19
CA ASP A 3 2.96 0.59 14.62
C ASP A 3 3.19 -0.88 14.25
N LYS A 4 2.14 -1.71 14.26
CA LYS A 4 2.24 -3.11 13.81
C LYS A 4 2.47 -3.20 12.31
N LEU A 5 1.78 -2.38 11.52
CA LEU A 5 1.97 -2.32 10.07
C LEU A 5 3.37 -1.81 9.71
N LYS A 6 3.81 -0.74 10.37
CA LYS A 6 5.17 -0.19 10.22
C LYS A 6 6.22 -1.24 10.56
N LYS A 7 6.08 -1.91 11.71
CA LYS A 7 6.99 -2.98 12.14
C LYS A 7 7.04 -4.09 11.09
N THR A 8 5.88 -4.55 10.63
CA THR A 8 5.78 -5.58 9.60
C THR A 8 6.48 -5.10 8.32
N LEU A 9 6.17 -3.91 7.81
CA LEU A 9 6.76 -3.40 6.57
C LEU A 9 8.28 -3.21 6.65
N LEU A 10 8.82 -2.82 7.81
CA LEU A 10 10.27 -2.57 7.98
C LEU A 10 11.07 -3.83 8.34
N GLU A 11 10.49 -4.77 9.08
CA GLU A 11 11.24 -5.90 9.66
C GLU A 11 11.00 -7.22 8.92
N SER A 12 9.92 -7.36 8.16
CA SER A 12 9.60 -8.58 7.39
C SER A 12 10.52 -8.81 6.19
N GLY A 13 11.22 -7.78 5.72
CA GLY A 13 11.99 -7.83 4.47
C GLY A 13 11.15 -7.77 3.21
N TYR A 14 9.82 -7.54 3.30
CA TYR A 14 8.95 -7.43 2.11
C TYR A 14 9.39 -6.27 1.20
N GLN A 15 9.61 -6.57 -0.08
CA GLN A 15 9.81 -5.57 -1.12
C GLN A 15 8.48 -5.21 -1.77
N VAL A 16 8.13 -3.92 -1.73
CA VAL A 16 6.94 -3.40 -2.41
C VAL A 16 7.26 -3.09 -3.88
N ILE A 17 6.52 -3.69 -4.80
CA ILE A 17 6.73 -3.61 -6.24
C ILE A 17 5.48 -3.05 -6.93
N LEU A 18 5.64 -1.95 -7.65
CA LEU A 18 4.60 -1.36 -8.48
C LEU A 18 4.57 -2.05 -9.85
N THR A 19 3.42 -2.60 -10.23
CA THR A 19 3.27 -3.36 -11.50
C THR A 19 1.97 -3.03 -12.22
N ASP A 20 1.96 -3.18 -13.55
CA ASP A 20 0.73 -3.17 -14.35
C ASP A 20 0.06 -4.56 -14.40
N ASN A 21 0.82 -5.61 -14.03
CA ASN A 21 0.43 -7.00 -14.23
C ASN A 21 -0.13 -7.62 -12.95
N VAL A 22 -1.15 -7.00 -12.36
CA VAL A 22 -1.79 -7.54 -11.15
C VAL A 22 -2.75 -8.70 -11.47
N ALA A 23 -2.99 -8.99 -12.76
CA ALA A 23 -3.83 -10.10 -13.18
C ALA A 23 -3.35 -10.77 -14.49
N ARG A 24 -2.51 -11.81 -14.39
CA ARG A 24 -2.45 -12.92 -15.36
C ARG A 24 -2.47 -14.31 -14.69
N GLY A 25 -2.81 -14.38 -13.41
CA GLY A 25 -3.10 -15.65 -12.71
C GLY A 25 -4.47 -16.17 -13.13
N ARG A 26 -4.55 -17.48 -13.43
CA ARG A 26 -5.70 -18.16 -14.03
C ARG A 26 -7.02 -17.89 -13.28
N GLY A 27 -7.96 -17.23 -13.96
CA GLY A 27 -9.39 -17.24 -13.62
C GLY A 27 -9.88 -16.03 -12.82
N ARG A 28 -10.52 -15.09 -13.53
CA ARG A 28 -11.55 -14.17 -13.01
C ARG A 28 -11.23 -13.43 -11.69
N ALA A 29 -10.43 -12.36 -11.78
CA ALA A 29 -10.52 -11.29 -10.79
C ALA A 29 -10.34 -9.92 -11.46
N ARG A 30 -11.42 -9.44 -12.10
CA ARG A 30 -11.56 -8.00 -12.40
C ARG A 30 -11.58 -7.28 -11.04
N GLY A 31 -10.49 -6.61 -10.68
CA GLY A 31 -10.45 -5.76 -9.47
C GLY A 31 -9.34 -6.06 -8.45
N VAL A 32 -8.42 -6.99 -8.72
CA VAL A 32 -7.25 -7.18 -7.84
C VAL A 32 -6.37 -5.93 -7.94
N LYS A 33 -6.27 -5.21 -6.81
CA LYS A 33 -5.47 -3.99 -6.70
C LYS A 33 -4.04 -4.27 -6.24
N GLY A 34 -3.81 -5.40 -5.58
CA GLY A 34 -2.49 -5.89 -5.16
C GLY A 34 -2.57 -7.35 -4.72
N TYR A 35 -1.40 -7.94 -4.45
CA TYR A 35 -1.27 -9.26 -3.85
C TYR A 35 0.09 -9.42 -3.19
N ILE A 36 0.15 -10.25 -2.14
CA ILE A 36 1.39 -10.67 -1.48
C ILE A 36 1.88 -12.02 -2.02
N VAL A 37 3.19 -12.15 -2.20
CA VAL A 37 3.89 -13.42 -2.45
C VAL A 37 4.83 -13.65 -1.26
N PRO A 38 4.40 -14.43 -0.25
CA PRO A 38 5.17 -14.64 0.97
C PRO A 38 6.53 -15.28 0.72
N ASP A 39 6.58 -16.28 -0.18
CA ASP A 39 7.80 -17.04 -0.48
C ASP A 39 8.93 -16.16 -1.04
N ASP A 40 8.57 -15.15 -1.85
CA ASP A 40 9.52 -14.23 -2.47
C ASP A 40 9.73 -12.94 -1.66
N LEU A 41 9.05 -12.80 -0.52
CA LEU A 41 8.96 -11.57 0.26
C LEU A 41 8.62 -10.36 -0.62
N ARG A 42 7.57 -10.48 -1.45
CA ARG A 42 7.14 -9.39 -2.34
C ARG A 42 5.68 -9.01 -2.17
N ILE A 43 5.41 -7.71 -2.16
CA ILE A 43 4.05 -7.15 -2.21
C ILE A 43 3.90 -6.44 -3.54
N TYR A 44 3.03 -6.92 -4.40
CA TYR A 44 2.76 -6.31 -5.69
C TYR A 44 1.54 -5.41 -5.61
N ILE A 45 1.65 -4.18 -6.10
CA ILE A 45 0.55 -3.20 -6.10
C ILE A 45 0.37 -2.65 -7.52
N ASN A 46 -0.89 -2.49 -7.93
CA ASN A 46 -1.23 -1.93 -9.23
C ASN A 46 -0.72 -0.48 -9.32
N LYS A 47 0.16 -0.18 -10.28
CA LYS A 47 0.67 1.18 -10.46
C LYS A 47 -0.34 2.09 -11.16
N SER A 48 -1.35 1.54 -11.82
CA SER A 48 -2.36 2.30 -12.57
C SER A 48 -3.46 2.91 -11.68
N ILE A 49 -3.59 2.48 -10.42
CA ILE A 49 -4.55 3.07 -9.46
C ILE A 49 -3.94 4.28 -8.74
N GLY A 50 -4.78 5.14 -8.16
CA GLY A 50 -4.32 6.35 -7.48
C GLY A 50 -3.46 6.05 -6.24
N VAL A 51 -2.57 6.98 -5.86
CA VAL A 51 -1.65 6.83 -4.72
C VAL A 51 -2.39 6.43 -3.44
N ASN A 52 -3.53 7.04 -3.13
CA ASN A 52 -4.33 6.70 -1.95
C ASN A 52 -4.91 5.28 -2.01
N ASP A 53 -5.40 4.83 -3.18
CA ASP A 53 -5.84 3.45 -3.38
C ASP A 53 -4.68 2.46 -3.19
N ARG A 54 -3.47 2.82 -3.65
CA ARG A 54 -2.27 2.01 -3.43
C ARG A 54 -1.91 1.89 -1.95
N VAL A 55 -2.05 2.97 -1.17
CA VAL A 55 -1.84 2.92 0.29
C VAL A 55 -2.87 2.00 0.96
N GLU A 56 -4.16 2.14 0.64
CA GLU A 56 -5.20 1.24 1.18
C GLU A 56 -4.90 -0.23 0.82
N THR A 57 -4.45 -0.48 -0.41
CA THR A 57 -4.04 -1.81 -0.88
C THR A 57 -2.83 -2.32 -0.12
N LEU A 58 -1.79 -1.50 0.11
CA LEU A 58 -0.64 -1.90 0.91
C LEU A 58 -1.06 -2.31 2.33
N ILE A 59 -1.92 -1.51 2.96
CA ILE A 59 -2.45 -1.83 4.30
C ILE A 59 -3.21 -3.16 4.27
N HIS A 60 -4.01 -3.39 3.23
CA HIS A 60 -4.76 -4.63 3.04
C HIS A 60 -3.82 -5.85 3.02
N GLU A 61 -2.79 -5.85 2.18
CA GLU A 61 -1.83 -6.96 2.10
C GLU A 61 -1.05 -7.15 3.41
N LEU A 62 -0.62 -6.06 4.06
CA LEU A 62 0.06 -6.14 5.35
C LEU A 62 -0.84 -6.70 6.45
N LEU A 63 -2.15 -6.48 6.39
CA LEU A 63 -3.08 -7.07 7.35
C LEU A 63 -3.24 -8.58 7.15
N HIS A 64 -3.15 -9.09 5.91
CA HIS A 64 -3.09 -10.55 5.68
C HIS A 64 -1.86 -11.17 6.34
N GLU A 65 -0.73 -10.49 6.28
CA GLU A 65 0.51 -10.94 6.94
C GLU A 65 0.39 -10.90 8.48
N VAL A 66 -0.11 -9.78 9.04
CA VAL A 66 -0.23 -9.64 10.51
C VAL A 66 -1.31 -10.55 11.10
N TYR A 67 -2.37 -10.84 10.33
CA TYR A 67 -3.54 -11.57 10.78
C TYR A 67 -3.97 -12.65 9.76
N PRO A 68 -3.19 -13.73 9.59
CA PRO A 68 -3.44 -14.74 8.55
C PRO A 68 -4.77 -15.49 8.72
N THR A 69 -5.34 -15.49 9.93
CA THR A 69 -6.63 -16.14 10.22
C THR A 69 -7.85 -15.26 9.96
N TRP A 70 -7.66 -13.98 9.62
CA TRP A 70 -8.78 -13.08 9.36
C TRP A 70 -9.32 -13.28 7.95
N GLY A 71 -10.65 -13.41 7.84
CA GLY A 71 -11.31 -13.47 6.54
C GLY A 71 -11.28 -12.13 5.79
N GLU A 72 -11.38 -12.22 4.47
CA GLU A 72 -11.34 -11.13 3.50
C GLU A 72 -12.21 -9.91 3.87
N GLN A 73 -13.45 -10.15 4.33
CA GLN A 73 -14.37 -9.08 4.72
C GLN A 73 -13.88 -8.30 5.95
N ARG A 74 -13.20 -8.97 6.88
CA ARG A 74 -12.62 -8.33 8.07
C ARG A 74 -11.37 -7.53 7.71
N ILE A 75 -10.52 -8.07 6.84
CA ILE A 75 -9.34 -7.38 6.32
C ILE A 75 -9.75 -6.10 5.61
N ASN A 76 -10.68 -6.17 4.65
CA ASN A 76 -11.17 -5.01 3.90
C ASN A 76 -11.72 -3.88 4.79
N ARG A 77 -12.55 -4.22 5.78
CA ARG A 77 -13.09 -3.23 6.73
C ARG A 77 -11.98 -2.61 7.58
N SER A 78 -11.03 -3.43 8.02
CA SER A 78 -9.92 -2.99 8.87
C SER A 78 -8.93 -2.12 8.09
N ALA A 79 -8.66 -2.45 6.82
CA ALA A 79 -7.82 -1.67 5.93
C ALA A 79 -8.41 -0.28 5.70
N LYS A 80 -9.69 -0.21 5.32
CA LYS A 80 -10.42 1.07 5.13
C LYS A 80 -10.43 1.93 6.39
N ARG A 81 -10.69 1.32 7.54
CA ARG A 81 -10.67 2.02 8.82
C ARG A 81 -9.26 2.55 9.13
N THR A 82 -8.26 1.68 9.01
CA THR A 82 -6.87 2.06 9.29
C THR A 82 -6.41 3.19 8.38
N PHE A 83 -6.76 3.14 7.08
CA PHE A 83 -6.45 4.19 6.12
C PHE A 83 -7.05 5.55 6.52
N LYS A 84 -8.33 5.56 6.93
CA LYS A 84 -9.02 6.79 7.39
C LYS A 84 -8.42 7.35 8.68
N ASP A 85 -7.91 6.49 9.55
CA ASP A 85 -7.36 6.85 10.85
C ASP A 85 -5.87 7.25 10.78
N LEU A 86 -5.25 7.26 9.58
CA LEU A 86 -3.85 7.67 9.41
C LEU A 86 -3.67 9.17 9.64
N THR A 87 -2.64 9.54 10.40
CA THR A 87 -2.16 10.92 10.40
C THR A 87 -1.45 11.25 9.09
N VAL A 88 -1.27 12.55 8.79
CA VAL A 88 -0.54 13.00 7.58
C VAL A 88 0.86 12.39 7.50
N SER A 89 1.60 12.35 8.61
CA SER A 89 2.95 11.77 8.64
C SER A 89 2.95 10.25 8.41
N GLN A 90 1.95 9.54 8.92
CA GLN A 90 1.79 8.10 8.73
C GLN A 90 1.41 7.77 7.28
N LEU A 91 0.53 8.58 6.69
CA LEU A 91 0.18 8.50 5.29
C LEU A 91 1.42 8.73 4.41
N GLY A 92 2.20 9.79 4.68
CA GLY A 92 3.45 10.07 3.96
C GLY A 92 4.47 8.94 4.06
N PHE A 93 4.60 8.31 5.24
CA PHE A 93 5.46 7.15 5.43
C PHE A 93 5.06 5.98 4.52
N LEU A 94 3.77 5.63 4.44
CA LEU A 94 3.31 4.54 3.57
C LEU A 94 3.39 4.91 2.09
N GLN A 95 3.09 6.17 1.74
CA GLN A 95 3.20 6.69 0.37
C GLN A 95 4.61 6.53 -0.18
N PHE A 96 5.64 6.72 0.64
CA PHE A 96 7.03 6.54 0.24
C PHE A 96 7.31 5.16 -0.38
N PHE A 97 6.65 4.10 0.08
CA PHE A 97 6.83 2.74 -0.45
C PHE A 97 6.04 2.45 -1.74
N ILE A 98 5.03 3.26 -2.06
CA ILE A 98 4.09 3.00 -3.17
C ILE A 98 4.07 4.09 -4.24
N MET A 99 4.92 5.10 -4.10
CA MET A 99 5.07 6.18 -5.06
C MET A 99 6.24 5.91 -6.02
N ALA A 100 5.99 6.12 -7.30
CA ALA A 100 7.04 6.16 -8.30
C ALA A 100 7.93 7.40 -8.10
N PRO A 101 9.23 7.36 -8.47
CA PRO A 101 10.12 8.51 -8.34
C PRO A 101 9.60 9.80 -8.99
N ILE A 102 8.84 9.67 -10.09
CA ILE A 102 8.23 10.81 -10.77
C ILE A 102 7.08 11.44 -9.96
N GLU A 103 6.31 10.64 -9.22
CA GLU A 103 5.23 11.10 -8.35
C GLU A 103 5.83 11.84 -7.14
N ILE A 104 6.92 11.31 -6.57
CA ILE A 104 7.65 11.97 -5.47
C ILE A 104 8.19 13.32 -5.94
N LYS A 105 8.85 13.36 -7.10
CA LYS A 105 9.35 14.62 -7.69
C LYS A 105 8.23 15.63 -7.95
N ARG A 106 7.06 15.19 -8.42
CA ARG A 106 5.89 16.06 -8.62
C ARG A 106 5.36 16.61 -7.30
N MET A 107 5.22 15.78 -6.27
CA MET A 107 4.79 16.23 -4.94
C MET A 107 5.76 17.25 -4.33
N LEU A 108 7.07 16.97 -4.41
CA LEU A 108 8.08 17.90 -3.90
C LEU A 108 8.08 19.24 -4.66
N LYS A 109 7.89 19.21 -6.00
CA LYS A 109 7.76 20.43 -6.80
C LYS A 109 6.49 21.22 -6.48
N ALA A 110 5.36 20.55 -6.31
CA ALA A 110 4.10 21.21 -5.92
C ALA A 110 4.23 21.88 -4.55
N ASN A 111 4.91 21.23 -3.60
CA ASN A 111 5.17 21.80 -2.28
C ASN A 111 6.21 22.94 -2.30
N HIS A 112 7.17 22.93 -3.23
CA HIS A 112 8.08 24.06 -3.45
C HIS A 112 7.42 25.27 -4.12
N LEU A 113 6.31 25.07 -4.83
CA LEU A 113 5.49 26.14 -5.41
C LEU A 113 4.51 26.76 -4.40
N SER A 114 4.52 26.31 -3.14
CA SER A 114 3.85 26.98 -2.02
C SER A 114 4.84 27.43 -0.94
N PRO A 115 5.63 28.49 -1.18
CA PRO A 115 6.19 29.30 -0.10
C PRO A 115 5.23 30.45 0.16
N ALA A 116 4.13 30.23 0.88
CA ALA A 116 3.38 31.27 1.58
C ALA A 116 2.13 30.68 2.24
N CYS A 117 2.20 30.49 3.54
CA CYS A 117 1.18 30.96 4.48
C CYS A 117 1.90 31.36 5.76
#